data_AF-A0A7S3FL35-F1
#
_entry.id   AF-A0A7S3FL35-F1
#
_cell.length_a   1.000
_cell.length_b   1.000
_cell.length_c   1.000
_cell.angle_alpha   90.00
_cell.angle_beta   90.00
_cell.angle_gamma   90.00
#
_symmetry.space_group_name_H-M   'P 1'
#
loop_
_entity.id
_entity.type
_entity.pdbx_description
1 polymer ?
#
loop_
_entity_poly.entity_id
_entity_poly.type
_entity_poly.pdbx_seq_one_letter_code
_entity_poly.pdbx_strand_id
1 'polypeptide(L)'
;MTKLAEALASELGCALTLCTSELKSAAAMCLESFPSGDPNVKLRIEAVRDQHVVLLFDQGPDTNTFEQLSILLFLQRFTVPHALAEYSKDKWKRTITDGAYDVCSAASITVIVPWYRYCQMERTCRWSVVDTKWYNGEPQGEFVDIPTAHTFASLLSSEPAEGSLVVPKQLLLVDLHEVDDLERTLNASGRWNNRRRVYDSVHGRGTYFASALDYFLAEVFLPSLDDISCSFVIFPDYGAHRRFYSMVHEQVVGISLTNILFISKSRVGTEITQEERLSFVSETGGVVDRAQNLPAGSRVLIVDDFTNSGSTLFGGANIVRKRCQGQVHVSAFVSHYVAKYDRQVVSKFVSN
;
A
#
# COMPACT_ATOMS: atom_id res chain seq x y z
N MET A 1 11.13 -5.19 -0.06
CA MET A 1 11.32 -3.89 -0.73
C MET A 1 12.46 -3.88 -1.75
N THR A 2 13.66 -4.35 -1.42
CA THR A 2 14.83 -4.34 -2.33
C THR A 2 14.57 -4.88 -3.74
N LYS A 3 13.96 -6.07 -3.85
CA LYS A 3 13.62 -6.67 -5.17
C LYS A 3 12.71 -5.79 -6.02
N LEU A 4 11.76 -5.07 -5.40
CA LEU A 4 10.89 -4.14 -6.11
C LEU A 4 11.70 -2.94 -6.61
N ALA A 5 12.60 -2.40 -5.80
CA ALA A 5 13.48 -1.30 -6.19
C ALA A 5 14.41 -1.71 -7.35
N GLU A 6 14.99 -2.91 -7.31
CA GLU A 6 15.81 -3.48 -8.39
C GLU A 6 15.02 -3.64 -9.69
N ALA A 7 13.82 -4.21 -9.62
CA ALA A 7 12.95 -4.38 -10.78
C ALA A 7 12.53 -3.03 -11.38
N LEU A 8 12.11 -2.07 -10.53
CA LEU A 8 11.76 -0.72 -10.97
C LEU A 8 12.94 0.01 -11.62
N ALA A 9 14.13 -0.05 -11.01
CA ALA A 9 15.32 0.58 -11.57
C ALA A 9 15.72 -0.03 -12.91
N SER A 10 15.60 -1.36 -13.05
CA SER A 10 15.83 -2.06 -14.31
C SER A 10 14.84 -1.62 -15.39
N GLU A 11 13.54 -1.58 -15.07
CA GLU A 11 12.48 -1.22 -16.02
C GLU A 11 12.59 0.25 -16.46
N LEU A 12 12.96 1.13 -15.53
CA LEU A 12 13.16 2.56 -15.81
C LEU A 12 14.53 2.88 -16.41
N GLY A 13 15.44 1.90 -16.50
CA GLY A 13 16.81 2.10 -16.98
C GLY A 13 17.59 3.12 -16.14
N CYS A 14 17.36 3.19 -14.83
CA CYS A 14 17.93 4.21 -13.95
C CYS A 14 18.86 3.62 -12.88
N ALA A 15 19.67 4.49 -12.27
CA ALA A 15 20.58 4.09 -11.21
C ALA A 15 19.81 3.77 -9.91
N LEU A 16 20.02 2.57 -9.38
CA LEU A 16 19.49 2.18 -8.07
C LEU A 16 20.42 2.66 -6.95
N THR A 17 19.84 3.30 -5.93
CA THR A 17 20.51 3.54 -4.66
C THR A 17 19.72 2.92 -3.52
N LEU A 18 20.31 1.91 -2.88
CA LEU A 18 19.81 1.36 -1.63
C LEU A 18 20.42 2.15 -0.47
N CYS A 19 19.55 2.66 0.41
CA CYS A 19 19.97 3.45 1.56
C CYS A 19 20.48 2.53 2.66
N THR A 20 21.79 2.45 2.84
CA THR A 20 22.43 1.65 3.89
C THR A 20 23.02 2.52 4.99
N SER A 21 23.36 1.92 6.13
CA SER A 21 24.01 2.60 7.26
C SER A 21 25.43 3.10 6.97
N GLU A 22 26.02 2.70 5.84
CA GLU A 22 27.36 3.10 5.41
C GLU A 22 27.32 3.60 3.96
N LEU A 23 28.09 4.65 3.67
CA LEU A 23 28.25 5.17 2.31
C LEU A 23 29.23 4.29 1.53
N LYS A 24 28.71 3.41 0.68
CA LYS A 24 29.53 2.67 -0.29
C LYS A 24 29.91 3.58 -1.46
N SER A 25 31.03 3.29 -2.12
CA SER A 25 31.60 4.14 -3.20
C SER A 25 30.62 4.44 -4.35
N ALA A 26 29.70 3.52 -4.65
CA ALA A 26 28.70 3.69 -5.71
C ALA A 26 27.32 4.19 -5.23
N ALA A 27 27.08 4.29 -3.92
CA ALA A 27 25.77 4.69 -3.40
C ALA A 27 25.58 6.22 -3.50
N ALA A 28 24.40 6.66 -3.95
CA ALA A 28 24.05 8.08 -3.96
C ALA A 28 23.72 8.63 -2.56
N MET A 29 23.38 7.78 -1.59
CA MET A 29 22.91 8.19 -0.27
C MET A 29 23.22 7.12 0.80
N CYS A 30 23.44 7.55 2.03
CA CYS A 30 23.48 6.69 3.22
C CYS A 30 22.66 7.29 4.38
N LEU A 31 22.20 6.41 5.26
CA LEU A 31 21.46 6.71 6.48
C LEU A 31 22.32 6.31 7.68
N GLU A 32 23.26 7.17 8.06
CA GLU A 32 24.02 6.98 9.30
C GLU A 32 23.18 7.37 10.51
N SER A 33 23.69 7.10 11.71
CA SER A 33 23.10 7.56 12.97
C SER A 33 24.14 8.28 13.80
N PHE A 34 23.72 9.33 14.51
CA PHE A 34 24.52 9.91 15.59
C PHE A 34 24.64 8.91 16.76
N PRO A 35 25.59 9.11 17.70
CA PRO A 35 25.68 8.28 18.90
C PRO A 35 24.41 8.24 19.76
N SER A 36 23.56 9.27 19.65
CA SER A 36 22.24 9.36 20.29
C SER A 36 21.16 8.48 19.62
N GLY A 37 21.46 7.92 18.44
CA GLY A 37 20.50 7.19 17.62
C GLY A 37 19.74 8.05 16.61
N ASP A 38 19.92 9.37 16.64
CA ASP A 38 19.26 10.28 15.69
C ASP A 38 19.78 10.06 14.26
N PRO A 39 18.92 10.17 13.24
CA PRO A 39 19.33 9.94 11.86
C PRO A 39 20.29 11.02 11.34
N ASN A 40 21.27 10.57 10.56
CA ASN A 40 22.26 11.39 9.88
C ASN A 40 22.35 10.99 8.40
N VAL A 41 21.64 11.72 7.55
CA VAL A 41 21.54 11.41 6.12
C VAL A 41 22.66 12.12 5.35
N LYS A 42 23.40 11.38 4.53
CA LYS A 42 24.39 11.97 3.60
C LYS A 42 24.07 11.57 2.18
N LEU A 43 24.22 12.50 1.23
CA LEU A 43 23.99 12.23 -0.19
C LEU A 43 25.07 12.80 -1.10
N ARG A 44 25.17 12.24 -2.30
CA ARG A 44 25.97 12.75 -3.40
C ARG A 44 25.18 13.81 -4.16
N ILE A 45 25.68 15.05 -4.13
CA ILE A 45 25.01 16.22 -4.72
C ILE A 45 24.58 15.95 -6.17
N GLU A 46 25.51 15.50 -7.01
CA GLU A 46 25.27 15.26 -8.45
C GLU A 46 24.29 14.12 -8.74
N ALA A 47 24.02 13.23 -7.79
CA ALA A 47 23.04 12.17 -7.97
C ALA A 47 21.59 12.66 -7.78
N VAL A 48 21.41 13.89 -7.31
CA VAL A 48 20.11 14.46 -6.94
C VAL A 48 19.86 15.79 -7.63
N ARG A 49 20.87 16.69 -7.62
CA ARG A 49 20.74 18.04 -8.14
C ARG A 49 20.23 18.01 -9.59
N ASP A 50 19.10 18.68 -9.81
CA ASP A 50 18.46 18.81 -11.13
C ASP A 50 18.04 17.47 -11.76
N GLN A 51 17.98 16.38 -10.99
CA GLN A 51 17.54 15.06 -11.44
C GLN A 51 16.05 14.81 -11.15
N HIS A 52 15.42 13.91 -11.91
CA HIS A 52 14.17 13.28 -11.50
C HIS A 52 14.46 12.16 -10.51
N VAL A 53 13.92 12.25 -9.30
CA VAL A 53 14.17 11.27 -8.24
C VAL A 53 12.93 10.43 -7.98
N VAL A 54 13.06 9.11 -8.06
CA VAL A 54 12.01 8.17 -7.65
C VAL A 54 12.32 7.67 -6.23
N LEU A 55 11.45 7.98 -5.28
CA LEU A 55 11.55 7.56 -3.89
C LEU A 55 10.58 6.41 -3.62
N LEU A 56 11.14 5.25 -3.29
CA LEU A 56 10.36 4.10 -2.85
C LEU A 56 10.27 4.09 -1.33
N PHE A 57 9.08 4.38 -0.79
CA PHE A 57 8.84 4.40 0.64
C PHE A 57 8.58 2.98 1.16
N ASP A 58 9.40 2.54 2.11
CA ASP A 58 9.17 1.30 2.85
C ASP A 58 8.37 1.60 4.12
N GLN A 59 7.21 0.97 4.24
CA GLN A 59 6.31 1.07 5.39
C GLN A 59 6.12 -0.30 6.09
N GLY A 60 7.16 -1.14 6.07
CA GLY A 60 7.23 -2.39 6.83
C GLY A 60 7.18 -2.25 8.37
N PRO A 61 7.59 -3.28 9.13
CA PRO A 61 7.59 -3.24 10.59
C PRO A 61 8.73 -2.40 11.20
N ASP A 62 9.90 -2.33 10.55
CA ASP A 62 11.12 -1.67 11.05
C ASP A 62 11.37 -0.32 10.33
N THR A 63 10.33 0.49 10.22
CA THR A 63 10.32 1.64 9.30
C THR A 63 11.01 2.87 9.84
N ASN A 64 11.95 3.38 9.05
CA ASN A 64 12.57 4.69 9.19
C ASN A 64 11.66 5.77 8.56
N THR A 65 10.42 5.89 9.03
CA THR A 65 9.41 6.78 8.41
C THR A 65 9.83 8.25 8.52
N PHE A 66 10.40 8.64 9.65
CA PHE A 66 10.87 10.01 9.85
C PHE A 66 12.02 10.36 8.88
N GLU A 67 12.95 9.44 8.66
CA GLU A 67 14.07 9.58 7.73
C GLU A 67 13.58 9.70 6.29
N GLN A 68 12.63 8.86 5.90
CA GLN A 68 12.03 8.91 4.56
C GLN A 68 11.32 10.24 4.29
N LEU A 69 10.56 10.74 5.28
CA LEU A 69 9.93 12.06 5.20
C LEU A 69 10.98 13.19 5.19
N SER A 70 12.04 13.06 5.99
CA SER A 70 13.15 14.01 6.04
C SER A 70 13.87 14.10 4.69
N ILE A 71 14.12 12.95 4.04
CA ILE A 71 14.67 12.88 2.68
C ILE A 71 13.72 13.57 1.70
N LEU A 72 12.42 13.26 1.72
CA LEU A 72 11.45 13.89 0.82
C LEU A 72 11.46 15.42 0.96
N LEU A 73 11.53 15.95 2.18
CA LEU A 73 11.64 17.39 2.42
C LEU A 73 12.99 17.96 1.96
N PHE A 74 14.09 17.26 2.24
CA PHE A 74 15.44 17.67 1.85
C PHE A 74 15.61 17.75 0.33
N LEU A 75 15.08 16.78 -0.42
CA LEU A 75 15.19 16.75 -1.88
C LEU A 75 14.46 17.90 -2.57
N GLN A 76 13.48 18.51 -1.89
CA GLN A 76 12.81 19.70 -2.39
C GLN A 76 13.67 20.96 -2.25
N ARG A 77 14.60 20.99 -1.28
CA ARG A 77 15.57 22.07 -1.10
C ARG A 77 16.70 21.65 -0.17
N PHE A 78 17.93 21.79 -0.65
CA PHE A 78 19.12 21.62 0.17
C PHE A 78 20.20 22.64 -0.20
N THR A 79 21.05 22.95 0.77
CA THR A 79 22.15 23.91 0.60
C THR A 79 23.46 23.18 0.38
N VAL A 80 24.19 23.56 -0.67
CA VAL A 80 25.50 23.01 -1.00
C VAL A 80 26.57 24.08 -0.79
N PRO A 81 27.44 23.96 0.22
CA PRO A 81 28.58 24.86 0.38
C PRO A 81 29.43 24.95 -0.88
N HIS A 82 29.92 26.15 -1.22
CA HIS A 82 30.92 26.29 -2.27
C HIS A 82 32.19 25.51 -1.91
N ALA A 83 32.79 24.86 -2.91
CA ALA A 83 33.93 23.95 -2.74
C ALA A 83 35.26 24.71 -2.52
N LEU A 84 35.32 25.54 -1.47
CA LEU A 84 36.46 26.36 -1.10
C LEU A 84 37.06 25.88 0.22
N ALA A 85 38.39 25.84 0.31
CA ALA A 85 39.11 25.32 1.47
C ALA A 85 38.73 26.03 2.77
N GLU A 86 38.42 27.31 2.72
CA GLU A 86 38.04 28.11 3.89
C GLU A 86 36.68 27.75 4.49
N TYR A 87 35.82 27.03 3.75
CA TYR A 87 34.50 26.54 4.19
C TYR A 87 34.51 25.05 4.59
N SER A 88 35.67 24.40 4.58
CA SER A 88 35.83 22.99 5.02
C SER A 88 35.87 22.82 6.55
N LYS A 89 35.74 21.58 7.02
CA LYS A 89 35.89 21.16 8.44
C LYS A 89 34.98 21.91 9.42
N ASP A 90 33.68 21.64 9.35
CA ASP A 90 32.67 22.12 10.31
C ASP A 90 32.48 23.64 10.37
N LYS A 91 32.92 24.35 9.33
CA LYS A 91 32.77 25.82 9.21
C LYS A 91 31.44 26.25 8.62
N TRP A 92 30.40 25.43 8.77
CA TRP A 92 29.04 25.69 8.27
C TRP A 92 28.51 27.07 8.67
N LYS A 93 28.73 27.49 9.91
CA LYS A 93 28.30 28.83 10.39
C LYS A 93 28.89 29.95 9.53
N ARG A 94 30.18 29.84 9.18
CA ARG A 94 30.84 30.84 8.33
C ARG A 94 30.33 30.77 6.90
N THR A 95 30.13 29.59 6.34
CA THR A 95 29.52 29.40 5.01
C THR A 95 28.18 30.11 4.89
N ILE A 96 27.32 29.98 5.91
CA ILE A 96 26.02 30.65 5.94
C ILE A 96 26.16 32.17 6.08
N THR A 97 27.01 32.65 7.00
CA THR A 97 27.23 34.10 7.19
C THR A 97 27.74 34.76 5.92
N ASP A 98 28.67 34.11 5.21
CA ASP A 98 29.30 34.65 4.01
C ASP A 98 28.42 34.47 2.75
N GLY A 99 27.30 33.73 2.84
CA GLY A 99 26.43 33.43 1.70
C GLY A 99 27.06 32.51 0.66
N ALA A 100 28.11 31.76 1.01
CA ALA A 100 28.93 30.97 0.09
C ALA A 100 28.37 29.55 -0.12
N TYR A 101 27.13 29.47 -0.60
CA TYR A 101 26.46 28.21 -0.88
C TYR A 101 25.46 28.35 -2.04
N ASP A 102 25.20 27.24 -2.71
CA ASP A 102 24.11 27.12 -3.66
C ASP A 102 22.85 26.58 -2.96
N VAL A 103 21.68 27.05 -3.38
CA VAL A 103 20.40 26.41 -3.06
C VAL A 103 20.06 25.46 -4.20
N CYS A 104 20.01 24.17 -3.90
CA CYS A 104 19.79 23.08 -4.85
C CYS A 104 18.49 22.34 -4.54
N SER A 105 17.99 21.61 -5.53
CA SER A 105 16.86 20.69 -5.38
C SER A 105 16.95 19.55 -6.40
N ALA A 106 16.13 18.53 -6.24
CA ALA A 106 15.75 17.68 -7.36
C ALA A 106 14.94 18.50 -8.38
N ALA A 107 14.98 18.11 -9.67
CA ALA A 107 14.14 18.73 -10.69
C ALA A 107 12.66 18.32 -10.55
N SER A 108 12.40 17.09 -10.12
CA SER A 108 11.07 16.57 -9.78
C SER A 108 11.19 15.28 -8.97
N ILE A 109 10.12 14.93 -8.25
CA ILE A 109 10.12 13.77 -7.34
C ILE A 109 8.88 12.91 -7.60
N THR A 110 9.07 11.61 -7.77
CA THR A 110 7.99 10.61 -7.73
C THR A 110 8.11 9.81 -6.45
N VAL A 111 7.09 9.87 -5.60
CA VAL A 111 6.98 9.06 -4.38
C VAL A 111 6.13 7.85 -4.70
N ILE A 112 6.67 6.65 -4.47
CA ILE A 112 5.93 5.40 -4.56
C ILE A 112 5.85 4.83 -3.14
N VAL A 113 4.63 4.61 -2.65
CA VAL A 113 4.37 3.92 -1.39
C VAL A 113 3.66 2.60 -1.74
N PRO A 114 4.41 1.50 -1.90
CA PRO A 114 3.80 0.22 -2.29
C PRO A 114 2.79 -0.23 -1.25
N TRP A 115 3.15 -0.19 0.04
CA TRP A 115 2.24 -0.54 1.13
C TRP A 115 1.92 0.69 1.96
N TYR A 116 0.67 1.18 1.90
CA TYR A 116 0.22 2.27 2.74
C TYR A 116 -0.26 1.75 4.11
N ARG A 117 0.69 1.47 5.01
CA ARG A 117 0.43 0.76 6.29
C ARG A 117 -0.72 1.34 7.13
N TYR A 118 -0.89 2.65 7.10
CA TYR A 118 -1.91 3.33 7.92
C TYR A 118 -3.33 3.19 7.36
N CYS A 119 -3.54 2.50 6.24
CA CYS A 119 -4.85 2.34 5.61
C CYS A 119 -5.89 1.66 6.52
N GLN A 120 -5.48 0.85 7.49
CA GLN A 120 -6.40 0.25 8.46
C GLN A 120 -6.98 1.27 9.46
N MET A 121 -6.43 2.49 9.52
CA MET A 121 -6.75 3.56 10.47
C MET A 121 -7.20 4.83 9.71
N GLU A 122 -8.03 4.64 8.69
CA GLU A 122 -8.59 5.69 7.85
C GLU A 122 -9.84 6.36 8.46
N ARG A 123 -10.56 5.65 9.34
CA ARG A 123 -11.83 6.11 9.93
C ARG A 123 -11.63 6.53 11.37
N THR A 124 -12.47 7.46 11.82
CA THR A 124 -12.59 7.80 13.23
C THR A 124 -13.85 7.17 13.81
N CYS A 125 -13.70 6.38 14.87
CA CYS A 125 -14.83 5.93 15.68
C CYS A 125 -14.78 6.59 17.06
N ARG A 126 -15.95 6.74 17.68
CA ARG A 126 -16.05 7.02 19.10
C ARG A 126 -15.99 5.71 19.89
N TRP A 127 -15.34 5.76 21.04
CA TRP A 127 -15.14 4.61 21.91
C TRP A 127 -15.43 4.93 23.36
N SER A 128 -15.95 3.94 24.08
CA SER A 128 -16.06 3.93 25.54
C SER A 128 -15.23 2.75 26.08
N VAL A 129 -14.82 2.82 27.34
CA VAL A 129 -14.21 1.68 28.03
C VAL A 129 -15.21 1.10 29.02
N VAL A 130 -15.72 -0.10 28.72
CA VAL A 130 -16.65 -0.85 29.59
C VAL A 130 -15.93 -2.11 30.07
N ASP A 131 -15.82 -2.30 31.38
CA ASP A 131 -15.14 -3.45 31.99
C ASP A 131 -13.75 -3.71 31.39
N THR A 132 -12.94 -2.66 31.21
CA THR A 132 -11.59 -2.67 30.60
C THR A 132 -11.53 -3.05 29.11
N LYS A 133 -12.68 -3.19 28.44
CA LYS A 133 -12.77 -3.46 27.00
C LYS A 133 -13.19 -2.23 26.23
N TRP A 134 -12.56 -2.03 25.08
CA TRP A 134 -12.94 -1.00 24.13
C TRP A 134 -14.26 -1.35 23.45
N TYR A 135 -15.21 -0.43 23.47
CA TYR A 135 -16.53 -0.57 22.86
C TYR A 135 -16.85 0.63 21.97
N ASN A 136 -17.26 0.39 20.71
CA ASN A 136 -17.60 1.44 19.73
C ASN A 136 -19.09 1.49 19.35
N GLY A 137 -19.96 0.85 20.13
CA GLY A 137 -21.40 0.87 19.88
C GLY A 137 -22.13 2.07 20.50
N GLU A 138 -21.48 2.84 21.38
CA GLU A 138 -22.06 4.02 22.01
C GLU A 138 -21.82 5.28 21.16
N PRO A 139 -22.87 5.97 20.67
CA PRO A 139 -22.71 7.19 19.88
C PRO A 139 -22.00 8.34 20.63
N GLN A 140 -22.01 8.29 21.97
CA GLN A 140 -21.41 9.30 22.84
C GLN A 140 -20.12 8.84 23.51
N GLY A 141 -19.41 7.88 22.91
CA GLY A 141 -18.12 7.42 23.43
C GLY A 141 -17.15 8.57 23.69
N GLU A 142 -16.44 8.48 24.82
CA GLU A 142 -15.57 9.52 25.40
C GLU A 142 -14.20 9.61 24.72
N PHE A 143 -13.77 8.56 24.02
CA PHE A 143 -12.53 8.48 23.27
C PHE A 143 -12.79 8.55 21.76
N VAL A 144 -11.79 8.98 21.00
CA VAL A 144 -11.82 9.02 19.53
C VAL A 144 -10.54 8.45 18.96
N ASP A 145 -10.64 7.70 17.86
CA ASP A 145 -9.45 7.27 17.12
C ASP A 145 -8.72 8.46 16.50
N ILE A 146 -7.39 8.36 16.43
CA ILE A 146 -6.59 9.25 15.59
C ILE A 146 -6.54 8.64 14.18
N PRO A 147 -6.99 9.35 13.13
CA PRO A 147 -6.96 8.85 11.76
C PRO A 147 -5.53 8.95 11.20
N THR A 148 -4.67 8.01 11.60
CA THR A 148 -3.25 8.05 11.26
C THR A 148 -3.00 7.97 9.76
N ALA A 149 -3.93 7.42 8.97
CA ALA A 149 -3.91 7.51 7.52
C ALA A 149 -3.87 8.96 7.04
N HIS A 150 -4.72 9.83 7.59
CA HIS A 150 -4.79 11.23 7.18
C HIS A 150 -3.60 12.03 7.73
N THR A 151 -3.14 11.71 8.94
CA THR A 151 -1.91 12.27 9.49
C THR A 151 -0.72 11.98 8.59
N PHE A 152 -0.55 10.73 8.15
CA PHE A 152 0.57 10.37 7.28
C PHE A 152 0.46 11.01 5.88
N ALA A 153 -0.74 11.09 5.30
CA ALA A 153 -0.96 11.81 4.04
C ALA A 153 -0.63 13.30 4.15
N SER A 154 -0.94 13.91 5.29
CA SER A 154 -0.58 15.30 5.60
C SER A 154 0.93 15.45 5.71
N LEU A 155 1.61 14.52 6.40
CA LEU A 155 3.07 14.51 6.50
C LEU A 155 3.75 14.34 5.14
N LEU A 156 3.29 13.41 4.30
CA LEU A 156 3.76 13.26 2.91
C LEU A 156 3.58 14.54 2.09
N SER A 157 2.53 15.29 2.38
CA SER A 157 2.20 16.55 1.70
C SER A 157 2.82 17.79 2.36
N SER A 158 3.74 17.62 3.30
CA SER A 158 4.35 18.75 4.02
C SER A 158 5.16 19.65 3.10
N GLU A 159 5.27 20.92 3.50
CA GLU A 159 6.12 21.91 2.84
C GLU A 159 7.58 21.77 3.27
N PRO A 160 8.52 21.98 2.35
CA PRO A 160 9.91 22.22 2.72
C PRO A 160 10.05 23.60 3.40
N ALA A 161 11.25 23.89 3.92
CA ALA A 161 11.53 25.16 4.59
C ALA A 161 11.20 26.38 3.71
N GLU A 162 10.91 27.53 4.34
CA GLU A 162 10.59 28.77 3.65
C GLU A 162 11.66 29.16 2.61
N GLY A 163 11.23 29.71 1.47
CA GLY A 163 12.12 30.04 0.35
C GLY A 163 12.54 28.86 -0.53
N SER A 164 11.86 27.73 -0.43
CA SER A 164 12.06 26.58 -1.32
C SER A 164 11.47 26.76 -2.71
N LEU A 165 12.15 26.17 -3.68
CA LEU A 165 11.62 25.99 -5.02
C LEU A 165 10.42 25.04 -4.97
N VAL A 166 9.42 25.31 -5.81
CA VAL A 166 8.30 24.38 -6.00
C VAL A 166 8.80 23.23 -6.85
N VAL A 167 9.19 22.13 -6.22
CA VAL A 167 9.56 20.89 -6.92
C VAL A 167 8.29 20.12 -7.26
N PRO A 168 8.04 19.79 -8.55
CA PRO A 168 6.89 18.97 -8.93
C PRO A 168 6.98 17.59 -8.27
N LYS A 169 5.91 17.20 -7.57
CA LYS A 169 5.81 15.91 -6.88
C LYS A 169 4.69 15.05 -7.45
N GLN A 170 4.95 13.77 -7.63
CA GLN A 170 3.92 12.76 -7.93
C GLN A 170 3.87 11.71 -6.83
N LEU A 171 2.70 11.14 -6.60
CA LEU A 171 2.47 10.06 -5.63
C LEU A 171 1.82 8.86 -6.31
N LEU A 172 2.33 7.67 -6.03
CA LEU A 172 1.72 6.41 -6.42
C LEU A 172 1.56 5.50 -5.19
N LEU A 173 0.34 5.06 -4.96
CA LEU A 173 -0.08 4.12 -3.93
C LEU A 173 -0.57 2.85 -4.63
N VAL A 174 -0.23 1.68 -4.09
CA VAL A 174 -0.66 0.39 -4.66
C VAL A 174 -1.73 -0.23 -3.78
N ASP A 175 -2.85 -0.65 -4.39
CA ASP A 175 -3.96 -1.40 -3.75
C ASP A 175 -4.34 -0.88 -2.35
N LEU A 176 -4.83 0.37 -2.30
CA LEU A 176 -5.25 0.99 -1.06
C LEU A 176 -6.57 0.38 -0.54
N HIS A 177 -6.71 0.27 0.78
CA HIS A 177 -7.89 -0.27 1.44
C HIS A 177 -9.17 0.53 1.15
N GLU A 178 -9.19 1.85 1.38
CA GLU A 178 -10.26 2.74 0.90
C GLU A 178 -9.69 3.99 0.24
N VAL A 179 -10.33 4.45 -0.83
CA VAL A 179 -9.75 5.43 -1.75
C VAL A 179 -10.23 6.86 -1.46
N ASP A 180 -11.53 7.03 -1.16
CA ASP A 180 -12.21 8.32 -1.29
C ASP A 180 -11.72 9.40 -0.32
N ASP A 181 -11.60 9.08 0.98
CA ASP A 181 -11.24 10.09 1.99
C ASP A 181 -9.75 10.43 1.97
N LEU A 182 -8.89 9.47 1.62
CA LEU A 182 -7.46 9.73 1.44
C LEU A 182 -7.21 10.60 0.22
N GLU A 183 -7.87 10.31 -0.90
CA GLU A 183 -7.77 11.13 -2.11
C GLU A 183 -8.17 12.57 -1.82
N ARG A 184 -9.26 12.81 -1.10
CA ARG A 184 -9.66 14.17 -0.68
C ARG A 184 -8.57 14.88 0.12
N THR A 185 -7.95 14.19 1.08
CA THR A 185 -6.87 14.74 1.90
C THR A 185 -5.66 15.12 1.05
N LEU A 186 -5.20 14.21 0.19
CA LEU A 186 -4.09 14.46 -0.73
C LEU A 186 -4.40 15.62 -1.69
N ASN A 187 -5.65 15.71 -2.15
CA ASN A 187 -6.11 16.77 -3.05
C ASN A 187 -6.11 18.14 -2.41
N ALA A 188 -6.63 18.22 -1.20
CA ALA A 188 -6.72 19.47 -0.44
C ALA A 188 -5.34 20.07 -0.15
N SER A 189 -4.28 19.25 -0.14
CA SER A 189 -2.92 19.75 0.05
C SER A 189 -2.41 20.65 -1.08
N GLY A 190 -2.92 20.46 -2.31
CA GLY A 190 -2.41 21.16 -3.51
C GLY A 190 -0.95 20.83 -3.88
N ARG A 191 -0.35 19.78 -3.30
CA ARG A 191 1.10 19.50 -3.44
C ARG A 191 1.47 18.48 -4.49
N TRP A 192 0.49 17.80 -5.06
CA TRP A 192 0.72 16.69 -5.98
C TRP A 192 0.37 17.10 -7.40
N ASN A 193 1.34 16.94 -8.30
CA ASN A 193 1.22 17.14 -9.74
C ASN A 193 0.68 15.88 -10.46
N ASN A 194 0.03 14.99 -9.73
CA ASN A 194 -0.68 13.86 -10.30
C ASN A 194 -1.78 14.37 -11.25
N ARG A 195 -1.85 13.79 -12.45
CA ARG A 195 -2.95 14.06 -13.36
C ARG A 195 -4.24 13.53 -12.74
N ARG A 196 -5.24 14.40 -12.56
CA ARG A 196 -6.54 14.01 -12.01
C ARG A 196 -7.24 13.05 -12.94
N ARG A 197 -7.68 11.92 -12.38
CA ARG A 197 -8.42 10.88 -13.11
C ARG A 197 -9.46 10.31 -12.17
N VAL A 198 -10.66 10.10 -12.68
CA VAL A 198 -11.68 9.31 -11.98
C VAL A 198 -11.12 7.91 -11.77
N TYR A 199 -11.40 7.31 -10.62
CA TYR A 199 -10.99 5.94 -10.35
C TYR A 199 -11.68 5.00 -11.35
N ASP A 200 -10.86 4.31 -12.13
CA ASP A 200 -11.24 3.25 -13.03
C ASP A 200 -11.26 1.93 -12.26
N SER A 201 -12.45 1.47 -11.88
CA SER A 201 -12.63 0.22 -11.14
C SER A 201 -12.38 -1.03 -11.98
N VAL A 202 -12.27 -0.91 -13.30
CA VAL A 202 -12.03 -2.02 -14.24
C VAL A 202 -10.54 -2.33 -14.35
N HIS A 203 -9.67 -1.32 -14.27
CA HIS A 203 -8.21 -1.50 -14.29
C HIS A 203 -7.54 -1.16 -12.95
N GLY A 204 -8.33 -0.71 -11.96
CA GLY A 204 -7.85 -0.32 -10.65
C GLY A 204 -6.93 0.90 -10.65
N ARG A 205 -7.17 1.88 -11.51
CA ARG A 205 -6.27 3.03 -11.71
C ARG A 205 -6.98 4.35 -11.38
N GLY A 206 -6.32 5.24 -10.66
CA GLY A 206 -6.87 6.55 -10.30
C GLY A 206 -5.82 7.67 -10.30
N THR A 207 -6.14 8.79 -9.64
CA THR A 207 -5.19 9.92 -9.50
C THR A 207 -3.89 9.49 -8.81
N TYR A 208 -4.00 8.77 -7.69
CA TYR A 208 -2.85 8.32 -6.88
C TYR A 208 -2.69 6.81 -6.82
N PHE A 209 -3.58 6.05 -7.45
CA PHE A 209 -3.77 4.63 -7.13
C PHE A 209 -3.55 3.75 -8.35
N ALA A 210 -2.93 2.60 -8.13
CA ALA A 210 -2.87 1.50 -9.07
C ALA A 210 -3.14 0.17 -8.36
N SER A 211 -3.78 -0.77 -9.04
CA SER A 211 -3.98 -2.13 -8.57
C SER A 211 -3.05 -3.10 -9.27
N ALA A 212 -2.45 -4.02 -8.52
CA ALA A 212 -1.69 -5.13 -9.08
C ALA A 212 -2.60 -6.28 -9.55
N LEU A 213 -3.89 -6.28 -9.14
CA LEU A 213 -4.81 -7.36 -9.45
C LEU A 213 -5.10 -7.45 -10.96
N ASP A 214 -5.31 -6.32 -11.64
CA ASP A 214 -5.53 -6.25 -13.09
C ASP A 214 -4.44 -7.03 -13.85
N TYR A 215 -3.18 -6.70 -13.57
CA TYR A 215 -2.03 -7.39 -14.14
C TYR A 215 -1.96 -8.87 -13.75
N PHE A 216 -2.21 -9.21 -12.48
CA PHE A 216 -2.20 -10.60 -12.02
C PHE A 216 -3.28 -11.44 -12.72
N LEU A 217 -4.49 -10.88 -12.91
CA LEU A 217 -5.58 -11.55 -13.60
C LEU A 217 -5.19 -11.88 -15.04
N ALA A 218 -4.64 -10.90 -15.76
CA ALA A 218 -4.23 -11.03 -17.16
C ALA A 218 -3.05 -11.99 -17.36
N GLU A 219 -2.00 -11.86 -16.54
CA GLU A 219 -0.71 -12.51 -16.80
C GLU A 219 -0.51 -13.82 -16.04
N VAL A 220 -1.28 -14.06 -14.97
CA VAL A 220 -1.08 -15.23 -14.09
C VAL A 220 -2.35 -16.05 -13.97
N PHE A 221 -3.47 -15.44 -13.59
CA PHE A 221 -4.68 -16.20 -13.31
C PHE A 221 -5.31 -16.77 -14.58
N LEU A 222 -5.65 -15.92 -15.55
CA LEU A 222 -6.31 -16.34 -16.80
C LEU A 222 -5.50 -17.39 -17.58
N PRO A 223 -4.17 -17.23 -17.79
CA PRO A 223 -3.36 -18.24 -18.47
C PRO A 223 -3.30 -19.59 -17.72
N SER A 224 -3.63 -19.62 -16.43
CA SER A 224 -3.65 -20.84 -15.61
C SER A 224 -4.98 -21.60 -15.61
N LEU A 225 -6.02 -21.04 -16.24
CA LEU A 225 -7.36 -21.65 -16.29
C LEU A 225 -7.51 -22.57 -17.49
N ASP A 226 -7.83 -23.84 -17.23
CA ASP A 226 -8.19 -24.80 -18.26
C ASP A 226 -9.67 -24.69 -18.67
N ASP A 227 -10.54 -24.35 -17.71
CA ASP A 227 -11.98 -24.16 -17.89
C ASP A 227 -12.50 -23.08 -16.92
N ILE A 228 -12.99 -21.97 -17.50
CA ILE A 228 -13.53 -20.83 -16.76
C ILE A 228 -14.84 -21.17 -16.04
N SER A 229 -15.63 -22.11 -16.55
CA SER A 229 -16.94 -22.47 -15.99
C SER A 229 -16.81 -23.17 -14.62
N CYS A 230 -15.69 -23.84 -14.40
CA CYS A 230 -15.29 -24.46 -13.12
C CYS A 230 -14.41 -23.55 -12.25
N SER A 231 -14.23 -22.28 -12.63
CA SER A 231 -13.37 -21.32 -11.94
C SER A 231 -14.21 -20.31 -11.15
N PHE A 232 -13.74 -20.00 -9.94
CA PHE A 232 -14.40 -19.12 -8.98
C PHE A 232 -13.41 -18.09 -8.44
N VAL A 233 -13.88 -16.86 -8.29
CA VAL A 233 -13.16 -15.81 -7.57
C VAL A 233 -13.95 -15.48 -6.32
N ILE A 234 -13.31 -15.61 -5.16
CA ILE A 234 -13.98 -15.49 -3.86
C ILE A 234 -13.29 -14.42 -3.03
N PHE A 235 -14.06 -13.42 -2.60
CA PHE A 235 -13.58 -12.39 -1.68
C PHE A 235 -13.86 -12.81 -0.23
N PRO A 236 -12.92 -12.53 0.69
CA PRO A 236 -13.08 -12.91 2.08
C PRO A 236 -14.16 -12.11 2.82
N ASP A 237 -14.58 -10.97 2.26
CA ASP A 237 -15.74 -10.19 2.68
C ASP A 237 -16.28 -9.30 1.56
N TYR A 238 -17.39 -8.62 1.87
CA TYR A 238 -18.04 -7.70 0.96
C TYR A 238 -17.22 -6.43 0.67
N GLY A 239 -16.30 -6.03 1.55
CA GLY A 239 -15.42 -4.88 1.33
C GLY A 239 -14.43 -5.16 0.20
N ALA A 240 -13.71 -6.28 0.29
CA ALA A 240 -12.82 -6.76 -0.78
C ALA A 240 -13.58 -6.98 -2.09
N HIS A 241 -14.80 -7.55 -2.03
CA HIS A 241 -15.67 -7.67 -3.20
C HIS A 241 -15.95 -6.32 -3.85
N ARG A 242 -16.42 -5.33 -3.10
CA ARG A 242 -16.71 -3.99 -3.64
C ARG A 242 -15.50 -3.35 -4.32
N ARG A 243 -14.29 -3.60 -3.81
CA ARG A 243 -13.05 -3.03 -4.34
C ARG A 243 -12.64 -3.65 -5.68
N PHE A 244 -12.76 -4.97 -5.80
CA PHE A 244 -12.15 -5.73 -6.89
C PHE A 244 -13.16 -6.36 -7.86
N TYR A 245 -14.47 -6.33 -7.55
CA TYR A 245 -15.52 -6.95 -8.36
C TYR A 245 -15.47 -6.51 -9.82
N SER A 246 -15.43 -5.20 -10.11
CA SER A 246 -15.41 -4.72 -11.50
C SER A 246 -14.19 -5.21 -12.26
N MET A 247 -13.03 -5.24 -11.60
CA MET A 247 -11.79 -5.76 -12.19
C MET A 247 -11.95 -7.24 -12.57
N VAL A 248 -12.49 -8.06 -11.66
CA VAL A 248 -12.71 -9.48 -11.93
C VAL A 248 -13.79 -9.71 -13.00
N HIS A 249 -14.92 -9.02 -12.89
CA HIS A 249 -16.06 -9.18 -13.80
C HIS A 249 -15.69 -8.83 -15.24
N GLU A 250 -14.96 -7.74 -15.44
CA GLU A 250 -14.62 -7.25 -16.77
C GLU A 250 -13.35 -7.91 -17.34
N GLN A 251 -12.33 -8.18 -16.52
CA GLN A 251 -11.08 -8.76 -17.02
C GLN A 251 -11.16 -10.28 -17.19
N VAL A 252 -11.91 -10.99 -16.34
CA VAL A 252 -12.06 -12.44 -16.43
C VAL A 252 -13.20 -12.80 -17.39
N VAL A 253 -13.00 -12.50 -18.67
CA VAL A 253 -14.03 -12.59 -19.73
C VAL A 253 -14.69 -13.98 -19.74
N GLY A 254 -16.01 -14.00 -19.53
CA GLY A 254 -16.82 -15.23 -19.53
C GLY A 254 -17.06 -15.85 -18.16
N ILE A 255 -16.53 -15.28 -17.07
CA ILE A 255 -16.88 -15.72 -15.72
C ILE A 255 -18.36 -15.39 -15.42
N SER A 256 -19.08 -16.35 -14.85
CA SER A 256 -20.45 -16.12 -14.39
C SER A 256 -20.48 -15.24 -13.14
N LEU A 257 -21.48 -14.37 -13.00
CA LEU A 257 -21.74 -13.63 -11.75
C LEU A 257 -21.87 -14.56 -10.53
N THR A 258 -22.46 -15.74 -10.73
CA THR A 258 -22.59 -16.75 -9.66
C THR A 258 -21.26 -17.38 -9.27
N ASN A 259 -20.16 -17.08 -9.98
CA ASN A 259 -18.82 -17.55 -9.71
C ASN A 259 -17.90 -16.45 -9.17
N ILE A 260 -18.39 -15.21 -9.07
CA ILE A 260 -17.75 -14.11 -8.35
C ILE A 260 -18.46 -13.96 -7.00
N LEU A 261 -17.86 -14.52 -5.96
CA LEU A 261 -18.51 -14.70 -4.66
C LEU A 261 -17.81 -13.90 -3.58
N PHE A 262 -18.48 -13.68 -2.47
CA PHE A 262 -17.88 -13.20 -1.23
C PHE A 262 -18.40 -13.97 -0.02
N ILE A 263 -17.61 -14.00 1.05
CA ILE A 263 -18.00 -14.63 2.31
C ILE A 263 -18.75 -13.61 3.16
N SER A 264 -19.95 -13.97 3.58
CA SER A 264 -20.75 -13.13 4.48
C SER A 264 -20.10 -13.09 5.87
N LYS A 265 -20.05 -11.90 6.46
CA LYS A 265 -19.60 -11.70 7.84
C LYS A 265 -20.73 -11.06 8.62
N SER A 266 -21.03 -11.60 9.79
CA SER A 266 -21.81 -10.90 10.81
C SER A 266 -20.88 -10.27 11.83
N ARG A 267 -21.20 -9.03 12.20
CA ARG A 267 -20.53 -8.31 13.28
C ARG A 267 -21.52 -8.06 14.40
N VAL A 268 -21.24 -8.58 15.59
CA VAL A 268 -22.02 -8.32 16.80
C VAL A 268 -21.06 -7.70 17.82
N GLY A 269 -21.15 -6.37 17.98
CA GLY A 269 -20.19 -5.61 18.79
C GLY A 269 -18.76 -5.70 18.24
N THR A 270 -17.82 -6.18 19.06
CA THR A 270 -16.40 -6.39 18.69
C THR A 270 -16.15 -7.76 18.05
N GLU A 271 -17.11 -8.68 18.09
CA GLU A 271 -16.95 -10.02 17.54
C GLU A 271 -17.34 -10.03 16.05
N ILE A 272 -16.43 -10.56 15.22
CA ILE A 272 -16.66 -10.77 13.80
C ILE A 272 -16.70 -12.28 13.57
N THR A 273 -17.86 -12.78 13.15
CA THR A 273 -18.03 -14.18 12.77
C THR A 273 -18.11 -14.26 11.25
N GLN A 274 -17.18 -14.98 10.63
CA GLN A 274 -17.33 -15.39 9.24
C GLN A 274 -18.47 -16.39 9.18
N GLU A 275 -19.53 -16.03 8.50
CA GLU A 275 -20.63 -16.93 8.25
C GLU A 275 -20.16 -17.92 7.20
N GLU A 276 -20.47 -19.21 7.34
CA GLU A 276 -20.11 -20.23 6.35
C GLU A 276 -20.98 -20.13 5.08
N ARG A 277 -21.28 -18.91 4.65
CA ARG A 277 -22.16 -18.54 3.54
C ARG A 277 -21.37 -17.83 2.45
N LEU A 278 -21.62 -18.25 1.21
CA LEU A 278 -21.11 -17.62 0.00
C LEU A 278 -22.25 -16.86 -0.65
N SER A 279 -22.01 -15.60 -0.98
CA SER A 279 -23.01 -14.70 -1.58
C SER A 279 -22.42 -14.04 -2.83
N PHE A 280 -23.27 -13.55 -3.73
CA PHE A 280 -22.87 -12.84 -4.95
C PHE A 280 -23.81 -11.66 -5.19
N VAL A 281 -23.40 -10.75 -6.07
CA VAL A 281 -24.24 -9.64 -6.53
C VAL A 281 -24.94 -10.07 -7.82
N SER A 282 -26.28 -10.01 -7.84
CA SER A 282 -27.10 -10.34 -9.00
C SER A 282 -26.98 -9.26 -10.08
N GLU A 283 -27.51 -9.55 -11.28
CA GLU A 283 -27.61 -8.57 -12.38
C GLU A 283 -28.37 -7.29 -11.98
N THR A 284 -29.31 -7.40 -11.03
CA THR A 284 -30.08 -6.26 -10.52
C THR A 284 -29.34 -5.49 -9.41
N GLY A 285 -28.10 -5.87 -9.08
CA GLY A 285 -27.28 -5.27 -8.02
C GLY A 285 -27.63 -5.74 -6.60
N GLY A 286 -28.50 -6.75 -6.45
CA GLY A 286 -28.90 -7.27 -5.15
C GLY A 286 -27.94 -8.34 -4.63
N VAL A 287 -27.70 -8.39 -3.32
CA VAL A 287 -26.93 -9.48 -2.69
C VAL A 287 -27.80 -10.74 -2.58
N VAL A 288 -27.30 -11.86 -3.08
CA VAL A 288 -27.99 -13.16 -3.07
C VAL A 288 -27.08 -14.25 -2.50
N ASP A 289 -27.63 -15.08 -1.61
CA ASP A 289 -26.91 -16.24 -1.08
C ASP A 289 -26.86 -17.38 -2.11
N ARG A 290 -25.67 -17.95 -2.30
CA ARG A 290 -25.48 -19.12 -3.15
C ARG A 290 -25.95 -20.36 -2.40
N ALA A 291 -27.13 -20.87 -2.79
CA ALA A 291 -27.69 -22.09 -2.22
C ALA A 291 -26.82 -23.33 -2.49
N GLN A 292 -26.29 -23.44 -3.70
CA GLN A 292 -25.53 -24.62 -4.15
C GLN A 292 -24.08 -24.60 -3.68
N ASN A 293 -23.58 -25.78 -3.31
CA ASN A 293 -22.15 -26.00 -3.08
C ASN A 293 -21.35 -25.80 -4.37
N LEU A 294 -20.03 -25.58 -4.21
CA LEU A 294 -19.08 -25.57 -5.32
C LEU A 294 -18.95 -27.00 -5.90
N PRO A 295 -18.95 -27.16 -7.23
CA PRO A 295 -18.77 -28.47 -7.86
C PRO A 295 -17.41 -29.13 -7.53
N ALA A 296 -17.35 -30.46 -7.63
CA ALA A 296 -16.08 -31.20 -7.58
C ALA A 296 -15.09 -30.68 -8.63
N GLY A 297 -13.82 -30.54 -8.26
CA GLY A 297 -12.77 -30.07 -9.17
C GLY A 297 -12.75 -28.55 -9.39
N SER A 298 -13.53 -27.78 -8.62
CA SER A 298 -13.53 -26.32 -8.71
C SER A 298 -12.13 -25.72 -8.48
N ARG A 299 -11.78 -24.70 -9.27
CA ARG A 299 -10.59 -23.86 -9.05
C ARG A 299 -11.01 -22.54 -8.44
N VAL A 300 -10.43 -22.21 -7.30
CA VAL A 300 -10.82 -21.05 -6.51
C VAL A 300 -9.62 -20.12 -6.35
N LEU A 301 -9.82 -18.84 -6.67
CA LEU A 301 -8.91 -17.75 -6.33
C LEU A 301 -9.53 -16.92 -5.21
N ILE A 302 -8.88 -16.86 -4.06
CA ILE A 302 -9.26 -15.94 -2.99
C ILE A 302 -8.52 -14.62 -3.19
N VAL A 303 -9.24 -13.50 -3.25
CA VAL A 303 -8.67 -12.17 -3.53
C VAL A 303 -8.86 -11.24 -2.35
N ASP A 304 -7.76 -10.67 -1.84
CA ASP A 304 -7.77 -9.68 -0.77
C ASP A 304 -6.71 -8.58 -1.03
N ASP A 305 -6.83 -7.41 -0.39
CA ASP A 305 -5.83 -6.34 -0.56
C ASP A 305 -4.60 -6.56 0.33
N PHE A 306 -4.78 -6.99 1.57
CA PHE A 306 -3.65 -7.32 2.43
C PHE A 306 -3.96 -8.47 3.39
N THR A 307 -2.91 -9.09 3.93
CA THR A 307 -3.04 -10.10 4.99
C THR A 307 -2.06 -9.84 6.11
N ASN A 308 -2.56 -9.85 7.36
CA ASN A 308 -1.77 -9.62 8.57
C ASN A 308 -1.75 -10.87 9.47
N SER A 309 -2.85 -11.19 10.17
CA SER A 309 -2.98 -12.41 11.00
C SER A 309 -3.40 -13.66 10.22
N GLY A 310 -3.95 -13.48 9.02
CA GLY A 310 -4.25 -14.57 8.08
C GLY A 310 -5.53 -15.30 8.37
N SER A 311 -6.14 -15.02 9.54
CA SER A 311 -7.42 -15.59 9.95
C SER A 311 -8.48 -15.45 8.87
N THR A 312 -8.55 -14.29 8.23
CA THR A 312 -9.49 -13.99 7.15
C THR A 312 -9.26 -14.89 5.92
N LEU A 313 -8.01 -14.99 5.45
CA LEU A 313 -7.63 -15.78 4.27
C LEU A 313 -7.76 -17.29 4.52
N PHE A 314 -7.22 -17.78 5.64
CA PHE A 314 -7.28 -19.19 6.02
C PHE A 314 -8.70 -19.63 6.37
N GLY A 315 -9.45 -18.77 7.08
CA GLY A 315 -10.88 -18.97 7.33
C GLY A 315 -11.67 -19.06 6.04
N GLY A 316 -11.37 -18.19 5.07
CA GLY A 316 -11.96 -18.24 3.74
C GLY A 316 -11.68 -19.56 3.01
N ALA A 317 -10.43 -20.00 2.97
CA ALA A 317 -10.07 -21.28 2.36
C ALA A 317 -10.77 -22.48 3.03
N ASN A 318 -10.94 -22.45 4.36
CA ASN A 318 -11.67 -23.49 5.08
C ASN A 318 -13.16 -23.50 4.72
N ILE A 319 -13.79 -22.34 4.60
CA ILE A 319 -15.19 -22.21 4.16
C ILE A 319 -15.34 -22.75 2.74
N VAL A 320 -14.44 -22.38 1.84
CA VAL A 320 -14.42 -22.89 0.45
C VAL A 320 -14.36 -24.41 0.41
N ARG A 321 -13.46 -25.03 1.17
CA ARG A 321 -13.34 -26.49 1.25
C ARG A 321 -14.62 -27.15 1.79
N LYS A 322 -15.20 -26.59 2.86
CA LYS A 322 -16.48 -27.09 3.43
C LYS A 322 -17.65 -26.96 2.45
N ARG A 323 -17.65 -25.93 1.60
CA ARG A 323 -18.69 -25.66 0.61
C ARG A 323 -18.42 -26.33 -0.73
N CYS A 324 -17.36 -27.13 -0.89
CA CYS A 324 -17.08 -27.86 -2.12
C CYS A 324 -17.55 -29.33 -2.03
N GLN A 325 -18.13 -29.84 -3.11
CA GLN A 325 -18.46 -31.25 -3.27
C GLN A 325 -17.20 -32.02 -3.72
N GLY A 326 -16.28 -32.32 -2.80
CA GLY A 326 -15.07 -33.11 -3.11
C GLY A 326 -13.81 -32.26 -3.26
N GLN A 327 -12.95 -32.62 -4.21
CA GLN A 327 -11.65 -31.93 -4.38
C GLN A 327 -11.83 -30.48 -4.86
N VAL A 328 -11.01 -29.58 -4.34
CA VAL A 328 -10.97 -28.15 -4.72
C VAL A 328 -9.53 -27.70 -4.77
N HIS A 329 -9.19 -26.91 -5.79
CA HIS A 329 -7.89 -26.25 -5.86
C HIS A 329 -8.05 -24.80 -5.36
N VAL A 330 -7.41 -24.45 -4.25
CA VAL A 330 -7.48 -23.12 -3.66
C VAL A 330 -6.16 -22.38 -3.85
N SER A 331 -6.24 -21.20 -4.46
CA SER A 331 -5.16 -20.24 -4.62
C SER A 331 -5.55 -18.91 -3.98
N ALA A 332 -4.58 -18.04 -3.72
CA ALA A 332 -4.83 -16.72 -3.16
C ALA A 332 -4.00 -15.65 -3.86
N PHE A 333 -4.63 -14.51 -4.10
CA PHE A 333 -3.98 -13.25 -4.43
C PHE A 333 -4.14 -12.30 -3.24
N VAL A 334 -3.03 -11.73 -2.81
CA VAL A 334 -3.01 -10.66 -1.82
C VAL A 334 -1.99 -9.62 -2.28
N SER A 335 -2.42 -8.37 -2.50
CA SER A 335 -1.50 -7.32 -2.96
C SER A 335 -0.39 -7.05 -1.96
N HIS A 336 -0.74 -7.03 -0.66
CA HIS A 336 0.20 -6.73 0.42
C HIS A 336 0.28 -7.88 1.42
N TYR A 337 1.34 -8.67 1.30
CA TYR A 337 1.67 -9.71 2.28
C TYR A 337 2.43 -9.10 3.47
N VAL A 338 1.69 -8.64 4.48
CA VAL A 338 2.23 -8.01 5.72
C VAL A 338 2.50 -9.04 6.82
N ALA A 339 2.01 -10.25 6.61
CA ALA A 339 1.92 -11.30 7.61
C ALA A 339 3.24 -11.74 8.23
N LYS A 340 3.20 -11.97 9.55
CA LYS A 340 4.23 -12.70 10.32
C LYS A 340 3.82 -14.17 10.53
N TYR A 341 3.39 -14.88 9.48
CA TYR A 341 3.14 -16.32 9.62
C TYR A 341 4.45 -17.09 9.71
N ASP A 342 4.51 -18.07 10.60
CA ASP A 342 5.46 -19.16 10.46
C ASP A 342 5.14 -19.94 9.17
N ARG A 343 6.17 -20.48 8.52
CA ARG A 343 6.07 -21.36 7.35
C ARG A 343 5.11 -22.54 7.58
N GLN A 344 4.95 -22.96 8.84
CA GLN A 344 3.98 -23.99 9.26
C GLN A 344 2.50 -23.57 9.09
N VAL A 345 2.18 -22.28 9.16
CA VAL A 345 0.81 -21.79 8.96
C VAL A 345 0.49 -21.76 7.47
N VAL A 346 1.46 -21.38 6.63
CA VAL A 346 1.33 -21.42 5.16
C VAL A 346 1.22 -22.87 4.66
N SER A 347 1.97 -23.82 5.23
CA SER A 347 1.84 -25.22 4.82
C SER A 347 0.44 -25.78 5.07
N LYS A 348 -0.27 -25.37 6.14
CA LYS A 348 -1.69 -25.74 6.34
C LYS A 348 -2.62 -25.28 5.21
N PHE A 349 -2.26 -24.23 4.48
CA PHE A 349 -3.01 -23.76 3.31
C PHE A 349 -2.76 -24.64 2.08
N VAL A 350 -1.50 -25.08 1.88
CA VAL A 350 -1.05 -25.80 0.67
C VAL A 350 -1.23 -27.32 0.76
N SER A 351 -1.22 -27.90 1.97
CA SER A 351 -1.10 -29.36 2.16
C SER A 351 -2.41 -30.16 2.08
N ASN A 352 -3.54 -29.55 1.71
CA ASN A 352 -4.86 -30.21 1.70
C ASN A 352 -5.61 -29.97 0.40
#